data_AF-A0A937PFB9-F1
#
_entry.id   AF-A0A937PFB9-F1
#
_cell.length_a   1.000
_cell.length_b   1.000
_cell.length_c   1.000
_cell.angle_alpha   90.00
_cell.angle_beta   90.00
_cell.angle_gamma   90.00
#
_symmetry.space_group_name_H-M   'P 1'
#
loop_
_entity.id
_entity.type
_entity.pdbx_description
1 polymer ?
#
loop_
_entity_poly.entity_id
_entity_poly.type
_entity_poly.pdbx_seq_one_letter_code
_entity_poly.pdbx_strand_id
1 'polypeptide(L)'
;MKGRRTIILWFIWMISISFGYAQYYTQGEDPASLRWKQINTDHFKVIFPAEFSAEARRTTCLLEFYYDQNADYLNHQPRKIPVILHNRSVQSNGFVAWAPKRMELVTTPSADNYAQDYIEQLVLHEFRHVVQVDKMNQGITRGLTWLLGEQAQGAVTGLCPFWYLEGDAVDAETKLSWSGRGRLPSFEKEIKALLLDKNIVYPYEKAFYGSYKDFVPTHYHYGYQMVAFGRKKYGDELWSDLLDYTARKPYTIYPFYFGLKKYASSSRKKLYHETFDTLRSHWSKHAESRSYTSFSPINNTNNKHYTSYKFPRYISDSLIFAEKSGVDQINRFILLDHQGREKRIHTPGFYSADNITHAGNLIAWTEIIGDARWGRQSFSVIKTYDMEKKAEKLLTPNSRYQSPDLSPGRDWIVAIEISTKNEYSLVILNSATGEESRKIPSPGNEFLQFPAWSQDESTIYVSSLGQDGKKIKAYNLASGAWSALF
;
A
#
# COMPACT_ATOMS: atom_id res chain seq x y z
N MET A 1 -45.65 3.71 43.49
CA MET A 1 -44.98 3.00 42.36
C MET A 1 -44.36 3.91 41.28
N LYS A 2 -44.65 5.23 41.20
CA LYS A 2 -44.07 6.11 40.16
C LYS A 2 -42.61 6.54 40.42
N GLY A 3 -42.18 6.72 41.67
CA GLY A 3 -40.80 7.15 42.00
C GLY A 3 -39.71 6.09 41.81
N ARG A 4 -40.04 4.79 41.95
CA ARG A 4 -39.07 3.69 41.77
C ARG A 4 -38.63 3.50 40.31
N ARG A 5 -39.50 3.77 39.33
CA ARG A 5 -39.16 3.64 37.89
C ARG A 5 -38.22 4.75 37.41
N THR A 6 -38.38 5.97 37.92
CA THR A 6 -37.51 7.11 37.57
C THR A 6 -36.09 6.92 38.11
N ILE A 7 -35.95 6.38 39.33
CA ILE A 7 -34.65 6.09 39.93
C ILE A 7 -33.94 4.95 39.18
N ILE A 8 -34.66 3.91 38.75
CA ILE A 8 -34.09 2.80 37.96
C ILE A 8 -33.61 3.29 36.60
N LEU A 9 -34.36 4.17 35.91
CA LEU A 9 -33.91 4.77 34.64
C LEU A 9 -32.67 5.66 34.82
N TRP A 10 -32.60 6.41 35.92
CA TRP A 10 -31.42 7.22 36.25
C TRP A 10 -30.21 6.34 36.59
N PHE A 11 -30.42 5.23 37.28
CA PHE A 11 -29.35 4.27 37.62
C PHE A 11 -28.86 3.49 36.39
N ILE A 12 -29.75 3.14 35.46
CA ILE A 12 -29.37 2.54 34.16
C ILE A 12 -28.59 3.55 33.32
N TRP A 13 -28.98 4.83 33.31
CA TRP A 13 -28.26 5.89 32.62
C TRP A 13 -26.87 6.14 33.24
N MET A 14 -26.76 6.13 34.57
CA MET A 14 -25.47 6.27 35.27
C MET A 14 -24.54 5.06 35.13
N ILE A 15 -25.07 3.84 35.12
CA ILE A 15 -24.27 2.61 34.88
C ILE A 15 -23.74 2.58 33.43
N SER A 16 -24.47 3.18 32.48
CA SER A 16 -24.04 3.30 31.08
C SER A 16 -22.87 4.27 30.86
N ILE A 17 -22.58 5.16 31.83
CA ILE A 17 -21.50 6.17 31.74
C ILE A 17 -20.15 5.58 32.21
N SER A 18 -20.14 4.40 32.82
CA SER A 18 -18.95 3.89 33.54
C SER A 18 -17.91 3.17 32.64
N PHE A 19 -18.20 2.95 31.36
CA PHE A 19 -17.26 2.34 30.41
C PHE A 19 -17.24 3.10 29.08
N GLY A 20 -17.03 4.42 29.15
CA GLY A 20 -16.79 5.24 27.96
C GLY A 20 -15.38 5.04 27.44
N TYR A 21 -15.14 4.05 26.57
CA TYR A 21 -13.95 4.05 25.73
C TYR A 21 -14.14 5.14 24.66
N ALA A 22 -13.51 6.29 24.83
CA ALA A 22 -13.61 7.41 23.88
C ALA A 22 -12.89 7.16 22.54
N GLN A 23 -12.09 6.09 22.46
CA GLN A 23 -11.33 5.70 21.28
C GLN A 23 -11.73 4.28 20.87
N TYR A 24 -12.51 4.18 19.79
CA TYR A 24 -13.06 2.91 19.29
C TYR A 24 -12.15 2.23 18.26
N TYR A 25 -11.11 2.94 17.81
CA TYR A 25 -10.19 2.48 16.78
C TYR A 25 -8.76 2.77 17.21
N THR A 26 -8.00 1.72 17.53
CA THR A 26 -6.55 1.78 17.77
C THR A 26 -5.86 0.80 16.82
N GLN A 27 -4.82 1.28 16.14
CA GLN A 27 -3.91 0.48 15.31
C GLN A 27 -2.56 0.27 16.03
N GLY A 28 -2.54 0.49 17.35
CA GLY A 28 -1.36 0.36 18.20
C GLY A 28 -0.81 1.69 18.70
N GLU A 29 0.24 1.60 19.51
CA GLU A 29 0.84 2.70 20.25
C GLU A 29 2.26 2.99 19.76
N ASP A 30 2.57 4.27 19.64
CA ASP A 30 3.94 4.73 19.43
C ASP A 30 4.76 4.71 20.74
N PRO A 31 6.10 4.62 20.66
CA PRO A 31 6.97 4.69 21.82
C PRO A 31 6.73 5.92 22.69
N ALA A 32 6.55 5.70 24.01
CA ALA A 32 6.36 6.79 24.97
C ALA A 32 7.55 7.76 25.09
N SER A 33 8.73 7.38 24.58
CA SER A 33 9.91 8.25 24.52
C SER A 33 9.80 9.35 23.44
N LEU A 34 8.85 9.23 22.51
CA LEU A 34 8.64 10.22 21.46
C LEU A 34 8.11 11.54 22.03
N ARG A 35 8.80 12.62 21.67
CA ARG A 35 8.33 13.98 21.91
C ARG A 35 7.52 14.44 20.72
N TRP A 36 6.25 14.74 20.92
CA TRP A 36 5.35 15.17 19.84
C TRP A 36 5.35 16.68 19.66
N LYS A 37 5.18 17.13 18.43
CA LYS A 37 4.96 18.52 18.03
C LYS A 37 3.74 18.61 17.12
N GLN A 38 3.24 19.82 16.92
CA GLN A 38 2.14 20.08 15.99
C GLN A 38 2.40 21.30 15.13
N ILE A 39 1.88 21.27 13.89
CA ILE A 39 1.72 22.43 13.01
C ILE A 39 0.22 22.62 12.80
N ASN A 40 -0.26 23.86 12.93
CA ASN A 40 -1.65 24.21 12.68
C ASN A 40 -1.72 25.12 11.46
N THR A 41 -2.56 24.75 10.51
CA THR A 41 -2.91 25.53 9.32
C THR A 41 -4.42 25.78 9.30
N ASP A 42 -4.96 26.33 8.22
CA ASP A 42 -6.41 26.57 8.11
C ASP A 42 -7.17 25.25 8.02
N HIS A 43 -6.65 24.27 7.27
CA HIS A 43 -7.34 23.02 6.97
C HIS A 43 -6.84 21.81 7.77
N PHE A 44 -5.66 21.88 8.39
CA PHE A 44 -5.05 20.73 9.06
C PHE A 44 -4.45 21.06 10.43
N LYS A 45 -4.44 20.04 11.31
CA LYS A 45 -3.59 20.00 12.50
C LYS A 45 -2.66 18.79 12.36
N VAL A 46 -1.43 19.02 11.92
CA VAL A 46 -0.44 17.96 11.69
C VAL A 46 0.32 17.70 12.98
N ILE A 47 0.28 16.47 13.50
CA ILE A 47 0.87 16.00 14.74
C ILE A 47 1.97 14.98 14.39
N PHE A 48 3.18 15.19 14.90
CA PHE A 48 4.35 14.41 14.47
C PHE A 48 5.43 14.33 15.56
N PRO A 49 6.30 13.30 15.53
CA PRO A 49 7.48 13.22 16.39
C PRO A 49 8.47 14.36 16.09
N ALA A 50 9.03 14.99 17.12
CA ALA A 50 9.85 16.19 17.00
C ALA A 50 11.07 16.02 16.07
N GLU A 51 11.64 14.83 16.01
CA GLU A 51 12.74 14.49 15.09
C GLU A 51 12.33 14.50 13.61
N PHE A 52 11.05 14.33 13.30
CA PHE A 52 10.48 14.30 11.96
C PHE A 52 10.07 15.70 11.45
N SER A 53 10.56 16.77 12.10
CA SER A 53 10.10 18.15 11.84
C SER A 53 10.28 18.64 10.41
N ALA A 54 11.31 18.18 9.69
CA ALA A 54 11.57 18.61 8.31
C ALA A 54 10.51 18.04 7.36
N GLU A 55 10.34 16.73 7.34
CA GLU A 55 9.31 16.07 6.55
C GLU A 55 7.90 16.47 6.98
N ALA A 56 7.63 16.66 8.28
CA ALA A 56 6.31 17.12 8.73
C ALA A 56 5.92 18.49 8.14
N ARG A 57 6.87 19.42 7.99
CA ARG A 57 6.61 20.69 7.29
C ARG A 57 6.30 20.46 5.83
N ARG A 58 7.08 19.61 5.15
CA ARG A 58 6.85 19.23 3.75
C ARG A 58 5.47 18.58 3.56
N THR A 59 5.11 17.61 4.39
CA THR A 59 3.78 16.97 4.39
C THR A 59 2.68 18.00 4.61
N THR A 60 2.87 18.96 5.52
CA THR A 60 1.90 20.05 5.75
C THR A 60 1.71 20.91 4.50
N CYS A 61 2.80 21.26 3.81
CA CYS A 61 2.71 22.01 2.55
C CYS A 61 1.97 21.22 1.46
N LEU A 62 2.23 19.91 1.33
CA LEU A 62 1.52 19.05 0.38
C LEU A 62 0.02 18.96 0.69
N LEU A 63 -0.34 18.83 1.97
CA LEU A 63 -1.74 18.79 2.41
C LEU A 63 -2.48 20.07 2.03
N GLU A 64 -1.91 21.25 2.31
CA GLU A 64 -2.51 22.53 1.94
C GLU A 64 -2.52 22.74 0.42
N PHE A 65 -1.46 22.34 -0.29
CA PHE A 65 -1.39 22.46 -1.75
C PHE A 65 -2.49 21.67 -2.47
N TYR A 66 -2.77 20.45 -2.02
CA TYR A 66 -3.78 19.58 -2.64
C TYR A 66 -5.18 19.73 -2.06
N TYR A 67 -5.39 20.59 -1.05
CA TYR A 67 -6.66 20.71 -0.36
C TYR A 67 -7.82 21.00 -1.34
N ASP A 68 -7.74 22.10 -2.08
CA ASP A 68 -8.80 22.50 -3.02
C ASP A 68 -8.93 21.50 -4.17
N GLN A 69 -7.80 21.15 -4.79
CA GLN A 69 -7.77 20.27 -5.97
C GLN A 69 -8.38 18.89 -5.71
N ASN A 70 -8.16 18.33 -4.51
CA ASN A 70 -8.71 17.03 -4.14
C ASN A 70 -10.19 17.13 -3.77
N ALA A 71 -10.58 18.20 -3.07
CA ALA A 71 -11.94 18.45 -2.61
C ALA A 71 -12.92 18.80 -3.76
N ASP A 72 -12.47 19.58 -4.75
CA ASP A 72 -13.31 20.13 -5.81
C ASP A 72 -13.99 19.05 -6.66
N TYR A 73 -13.35 17.89 -6.88
CA TYR A 73 -13.96 16.80 -7.66
C TYR A 73 -15.18 16.16 -7.01
N LEU A 74 -15.40 16.36 -5.71
CA LEU A 74 -16.64 15.96 -5.02
C LEU A 74 -17.50 17.16 -4.66
N ASN A 75 -17.19 18.36 -5.16
CA ASN A 75 -17.88 19.60 -4.83
C ASN A 75 -18.06 19.75 -3.30
N HIS A 76 -17.04 19.39 -2.52
CA HIS A 76 -17.13 19.40 -1.05
C HIS A 76 -15.79 19.71 -0.42
N GLN A 77 -15.72 20.84 0.28
CA GLN A 77 -14.55 21.26 1.05
C GLN A 77 -14.64 20.70 2.48
N PRO A 78 -13.74 19.79 2.88
CA PRO A 78 -13.87 19.11 4.17
C PRO A 78 -13.46 19.99 5.35
N ARG A 79 -14.14 19.83 6.49
CA ARG A 79 -13.76 20.54 7.73
C ARG A 79 -12.36 20.14 8.19
N LYS A 80 -11.67 21.09 8.86
CA LYS A 80 -10.36 20.87 9.48
C LYS A 80 -10.26 19.54 10.24
N ILE A 81 -9.16 18.82 10.00
CA ILE A 81 -8.92 17.47 10.56
C ILE A 81 -7.50 17.33 11.16
N PRO A 82 -7.34 16.56 12.25
CA PRO A 82 -6.03 16.12 12.71
C PRO A 82 -5.38 15.13 11.73
N VAL A 83 -4.08 15.29 11.50
CA VAL A 83 -3.24 14.37 10.72
C VAL A 83 -2.10 13.91 11.61
N ILE A 84 -1.94 12.61 11.82
CA ILE A 84 -0.90 12.04 12.69
C ILE A 84 0.14 11.33 11.82
N LEU A 85 1.41 11.71 11.96
CA LEU A 85 2.53 11.12 11.22
C LEU A 85 3.27 10.13 12.12
N HIS A 86 3.39 8.88 11.66
CA HIS A 86 4.05 7.79 12.36
C HIS A 86 5.34 7.40 11.61
N ASN A 87 6.50 7.56 12.26
CA ASN A 87 7.82 7.33 11.65
C ASN A 87 8.57 6.14 12.28
N ARG A 88 7.88 5.27 13.02
CA ARG A 88 8.45 4.12 13.74
C ARG A 88 8.19 2.77 13.09
N SER A 89 7.08 2.63 12.37
CA SER A 89 6.81 1.41 11.60
C SER A 89 7.64 1.42 10.31
N VAL A 90 8.13 0.25 9.88
CA VAL A 90 8.72 0.04 8.55
C VAL A 90 7.70 -0.43 7.52
N GLN A 91 6.47 -0.73 7.95
CA GLN A 91 5.39 -1.16 7.07
C GLN A 91 4.59 0.06 6.60
N SER A 92 4.71 0.37 5.31
CA SER A 92 3.97 1.44 4.65
C SER A 92 2.46 1.29 4.85
N ASN A 93 1.77 2.35 5.29
CA ASN A 93 0.32 2.35 5.47
C ASN A 93 -0.24 3.78 5.59
N GLY A 94 -1.54 3.94 5.32
CA GLY A 94 -2.32 5.15 5.55
C GLY A 94 -3.75 4.76 5.87
N PHE A 95 -4.44 5.54 6.69
CA PHE A 95 -5.88 5.37 6.88
C PHE A 95 -6.54 6.63 7.44
N VAL A 96 -7.87 6.68 7.27
CA VAL A 96 -8.75 7.66 7.92
C VAL A 96 -9.65 6.94 8.92
N ALA A 97 -9.48 7.23 10.20
CA ALA A 97 -10.43 6.84 11.24
C ALA A 97 -11.42 7.99 11.46
N TRP A 98 -12.73 7.73 11.48
CA TRP A 98 -13.71 8.81 11.53
C TRP A 98 -14.29 9.12 12.92
N ALA A 99 -14.20 8.22 13.89
CA ALA A 99 -14.76 8.43 15.23
C ALA A 99 -13.76 8.01 16.34
N PRO A 100 -12.95 8.94 16.88
CA PRO A 100 -12.86 10.36 16.52
C PRO A 100 -12.11 10.57 15.20
N LYS A 101 -12.53 11.57 14.42
CA LYS A 101 -11.98 11.81 13.07
C LYS A 101 -10.51 12.23 13.09
N ARG A 102 -9.71 11.54 12.29
CA ARG A 102 -8.29 11.81 12.06
C ARG A 102 -7.79 11.01 10.86
N MET A 103 -6.77 11.55 10.20
CA MET A 103 -5.97 10.85 9.20
C MET A 103 -4.65 10.43 9.84
N GLU A 104 -4.19 9.21 9.57
CA GLU A 104 -2.95 8.68 10.11
C GLU A 104 -2.07 8.14 8.98
N LEU A 105 -0.82 8.59 8.92
CA LEU A 105 0.13 8.23 7.85
C LEU A 105 1.35 7.56 8.46
N VAL A 106 1.69 6.35 8.02
CA VAL A 106 3.00 5.74 8.28
C VAL A 106 3.95 6.21 7.20
N THR A 107 5.01 6.91 7.60
CA THR A 107 5.80 7.72 6.66
C THR A 107 6.93 6.96 5.97
N THR A 108 7.19 5.71 6.36
CA THR A 108 8.25 4.89 5.75
C THR A 108 7.77 4.27 4.44
N PRO A 109 8.41 4.57 3.30
CA PRO A 109 8.02 4.00 2.02
C PRO A 109 8.32 2.50 1.93
N SER A 110 7.54 1.81 1.10
CA SER A 110 7.85 0.45 0.66
C SER A 110 8.98 0.46 -0.38
N ALA A 111 9.78 -0.61 -0.42
CA ALA A 111 10.84 -0.76 -1.39
C ALA A 111 10.33 -0.75 -2.84
N ASP A 112 9.12 -1.24 -3.08
CA ASP A 112 8.46 -1.30 -4.40
C ASP A 112 7.67 -0.04 -4.78
N ASN A 113 7.77 1.05 -3.98
CA ASN A 113 7.08 2.32 -4.25
C ASN A 113 7.26 2.74 -5.71
N TYR A 114 6.20 3.17 -6.38
CA TYR A 114 6.24 3.51 -7.81
C TYR A 114 6.84 4.92 -8.05
N ALA A 115 6.76 5.44 -9.27
CA ALA A 115 7.39 6.70 -9.66
C ALA A 115 6.63 7.95 -9.15
N GLN A 116 6.28 7.95 -7.86
CA GLN A 116 5.59 9.02 -7.17
C GLN A 116 6.15 9.14 -5.76
N ASP A 117 6.36 10.37 -5.28
CA ASP A 117 6.75 10.57 -3.89
C ASP A 117 5.73 9.91 -2.94
N TYR A 118 6.26 9.13 -1.99
CA TYR A 118 5.44 8.30 -1.12
C TYR A 118 4.52 9.12 -0.21
N ILE A 119 5.02 10.24 0.34
CA ILE A 119 4.22 11.11 1.21
C ILE A 119 3.15 11.82 0.40
N GLU A 120 3.48 12.31 -0.79
CA GLU A 120 2.52 12.92 -1.71
C GLU A 120 1.42 11.93 -2.12
N GLN A 121 1.78 10.68 -2.43
CA GLN A 121 0.81 9.62 -2.70
C GLN A 121 -0.16 9.45 -1.51
N LEU A 122 0.37 9.30 -0.29
CA LEU A 122 -0.45 9.14 0.91
C LEU A 122 -1.37 10.35 1.14
N VAL A 123 -0.85 11.58 0.95
CA VAL A 123 -1.63 12.80 1.06
C VAL A 123 -2.80 12.78 0.07
N LEU A 124 -2.54 12.49 -1.21
CA LEU A 124 -3.59 12.45 -2.23
C LEU A 124 -4.64 11.38 -1.95
N HIS A 125 -4.20 10.19 -1.55
CA HIS A 125 -5.08 9.03 -1.34
C HIS A 125 -5.90 9.15 -0.06
N GLU A 126 -5.25 9.35 1.09
CA GLU A 126 -5.93 9.37 2.38
C GLU A 126 -6.76 10.63 2.56
N PHE A 127 -6.31 11.78 2.04
CA PHE A 127 -7.12 12.99 2.08
C PHE A 127 -8.40 12.83 1.25
N ARG A 128 -8.37 12.03 0.18
CA ARG A 128 -9.59 11.74 -0.59
C ARG A 128 -10.63 11.03 0.27
N HIS A 129 -10.23 10.11 1.14
CA HIS A 129 -11.14 9.51 2.11
C HIS A 129 -11.69 10.55 3.09
N VAL A 130 -10.89 11.52 3.54
CA VAL A 130 -11.41 12.63 4.37
C VAL A 130 -12.51 13.40 3.64
N VAL A 131 -12.32 13.75 2.36
CA VAL A 131 -13.34 14.43 1.55
C VAL A 131 -14.60 13.57 1.41
N GLN A 132 -14.45 12.29 1.06
CA GLN A 132 -15.56 11.34 0.90
C GLN A 132 -16.39 11.23 2.17
N VAL A 133 -15.74 11.01 3.31
CA VAL A 133 -16.44 10.85 4.57
C VAL A 133 -17.04 12.18 5.01
N ASP A 134 -16.30 13.30 4.96
CA ASP A 134 -16.84 14.61 5.39
C ASP A 134 -18.08 15.04 4.61
N LYS A 135 -18.11 14.76 3.29
CA LYS A 135 -19.26 15.01 2.42
C LYS A 135 -20.53 14.28 2.85
N MET A 136 -20.42 13.18 3.61
CA MET A 136 -21.59 12.48 4.13
C MET A 136 -22.36 13.29 5.18
N ASN A 137 -21.77 14.33 5.78
CA ASN A 137 -22.41 15.13 6.83
C ASN A 137 -23.43 16.17 6.29
N GLN A 138 -24.45 15.69 5.59
CA GLN A 138 -25.53 16.48 5.01
C GLN A 138 -26.86 15.73 5.05
N GLY A 139 -27.98 16.44 4.79
CA GLY A 139 -29.32 15.85 4.79
C GLY A 139 -29.65 15.11 6.08
N ILE A 140 -30.22 13.90 5.94
CA ILE A 140 -30.59 13.04 7.07
C ILE A 140 -29.36 12.64 7.89
N THR A 141 -28.22 12.37 7.24
CA THR A 141 -26.98 12.00 7.96
C THR A 141 -26.49 13.12 8.87
N ARG A 142 -26.68 14.40 8.52
CA ARG A 142 -26.39 15.51 9.44
C ARG A 142 -27.24 15.45 10.70
N GLY A 143 -28.53 15.14 10.57
CA GLY A 143 -29.42 14.92 11.72
C GLY A 143 -28.97 13.73 12.57
N LEU A 144 -28.59 12.61 11.95
CA LEU A 144 -28.04 11.45 12.66
C LEU A 144 -26.71 11.77 13.35
N THR A 145 -25.87 12.60 12.74
CA THR A 145 -24.58 13.04 13.28
C THR A 145 -24.76 13.91 14.53
N TRP A 146 -25.83 14.73 14.58
CA TRP A 146 -26.16 15.48 15.80
C TRP A 146 -26.55 14.56 16.97
N LEU A 147 -27.21 13.43 16.68
CA LEU A 147 -27.66 12.46 17.69
C LEU A 147 -26.57 11.48 18.15
N LEU A 148 -25.80 10.94 17.20
CA LEU A 148 -24.86 9.82 17.42
C LEU A 148 -23.40 10.24 17.24
N GLY A 149 -23.13 11.52 16.98
CA GLY A 149 -21.79 12.03 16.69
C GLY A 149 -21.22 11.48 15.38
N GLU A 150 -19.89 11.45 15.30
CA GLU A 150 -19.16 11.04 14.10
C GLU A 150 -19.40 9.57 13.70
N GLN A 151 -19.88 8.73 14.62
CA GLN A 151 -20.23 7.33 14.33
C GLN A 151 -21.34 7.21 13.27
N ALA A 152 -22.35 8.09 13.28
CA ALA A 152 -23.40 8.08 12.26
C ALA A 152 -22.84 8.34 10.86
N GLN A 153 -21.92 9.30 10.77
CA GLN A 153 -21.28 9.66 9.50
C GLN A 153 -20.44 8.49 8.97
N GLY A 154 -19.61 7.86 9.82
CA GLY A 154 -18.85 6.67 9.45
C GLY A 154 -19.75 5.49 9.04
N ALA A 155 -20.84 5.26 9.77
CA ALA A 155 -21.80 4.19 9.44
C ALA A 155 -22.49 4.42 8.08
N VAL A 156 -22.86 5.66 7.77
CA VAL A 156 -23.46 6.00 6.47
C VAL A 156 -22.45 5.86 5.34
N THR A 157 -21.19 6.25 5.55
CA THR A 157 -20.10 5.96 4.58
C THR A 157 -19.98 4.46 4.32
N GLY A 158 -20.15 3.61 5.33
CA GLY A 158 -20.15 2.15 5.19
C GLY A 158 -21.25 1.59 4.28
N LEU A 159 -22.25 2.39 3.89
CA LEU A 159 -23.26 2.02 2.88
C LEU A 159 -22.75 2.17 1.44
N CYS A 160 -21.58 2.80 1.26
CA CYS A 160 -20.84 2.79 0.00
C CYS A 160 -20.00 1.51 -0.13
N PRO A 161 -19.94 0.89 -1.32
CA PRO A 161 -19.05 -0.24 -1.55
C PRO A 161 -17.58 0.14 -1.31
N PHE A 162 -16.82 -0.74 -0.68
CA PHE A 162 -15.40 -0.48 -0.37
C PHE A 162 -14.56 -0.24 -1.63
N TRP A 163 -14.82 -0.98 -2.72
CA TRP A 163 -14.18 -0.73 -4.02
C TRP A 163 -14.43 0.69 -4.55
N TYR A 164 -15.55 1.33 -4.21
CA TYR A 164 -15.82 2.69 -4.68
C TYR A 164 -14.98 3.69 -3.90
N LEU A 165 -14.93 3.57 -2.57
CA LEU A 165 -14.13 4.47 -1.72
C LEU A 165 -12.66 4.43 -2.14
N GLU A 166 -12.11 3.23 -2.26
CA GLU A 166 -10.72 2.97 -2.63
C GLU A 166 -10.44 3.30 -4.10
N GLY A 167 -11.38 2.95 -5.00
CA GLY A 167 -11.27 3.26 -6.42
C GLY A 167 -11.28 4.76 -6.72
N ASP A 168 -12.08 5.54 -6.01
CA ASP A 168 -12.14 7.01 -6.14
C ASP A 168 -10.93 7.69 -5.49
N ALA A 169 -10.34 7.10 -4.45
CA ALA A 169 -9.03 7.53 -3.93
C ALA A 169 -7.89 7.23 -4.91
N VAL A 170 -7.93 6.08 -5.62
CA VAL A 170 -6.97 5.78 -6.70
C VAL A 170 -7.19 6.69 -7.93
N ASP A 171 -8.44 7.02 -8.26
CA ASP A 171 -8.77 7.99 -9.33
C ASP A 171 -8.20 9.37 -9.00
N ALA A 172 -8.35 9.83 -7.75
CA ALA A 172 -7.83 11.12 -7.29
C ALA A 172 -6.30 11.18 -7.34
N GLU A 173 -5.57 10.20 -6.78
CA GLU A 173 -4.09 10.19 -6.86
C GLU A 173 -3.61 10.13 -8.31
N THR A 174 -4.34 9.43 -9.19
CA THR A 174 -3.99 9.32 -10.61
C THR A 174 -4.25 10.64 -11.31
N LYS A 175 -5.37 11.29 -11.07
CA LYS A 175 -5.71 12.56 -11.72
C LYS A 175 -4.80 13.71 -11.29
N LEU A 176 -4.42 13.75 -10.01
CA LEU A 176 -3.69 14.87 -9.39
C LEU A 176 -2.17 14.71 -9.37
N SER A 177 -1.65 13.59 -9.85
CA SER A 177 -0.21 13.35 -9.98
C SER A 177 0.18 12.90 -11.38
N TRP A 178 1.48 12.95 -11.67
CA TRP A 178 2.04 12.54 -12.96
C TRP A 178 2.12 11.01 -13.11
N SER A 179 2.18 10.26 -12.00
CA SER A 179 2.21 8.81 -12.01
C SER A 179 0.84 8.23 -11.61
N GLY A 180 0.56 8.11 -10.31
CA GLY A 180 -0.63 7.43 -9.75
C GLY A 180 -0.79 5.96 -10.15
N ARG A 181 -1.44 5.14 -9.32
CA ARG A 181 -1.59 3.71 -9.61
C ARG A 181 -2.35 3.43 -10.91
N GLY A 182 -3.27 4.30 -11.29
CA GLY A 182 -4.06 4.17 -12.52
C GLY A 182 -3.28 4.24 -13.83
N ARG A 183 -2.01 4.68 -13.81
CA ARG A 183 -1.11 4.65 -14.98
C ARG A 183 -0.07 3.54 -14.94
N LEU A 184 -0.03 2.75 -13.86
CA LEU A 184 0.98 1.71 -13.71
C LEU A 184 0.59 0.46 -14.49
N PRO A 185 1.45 -0.04 -15.41
CA PRO A 185 1.21 -1.32 -16.07
C PRO A 185 1.04 -2.46 -15.06
N SER A 186 1.75 -2.40 -13.93
CA SER A 186 1.64 -3.39 -12.85
C SER A 186 0.28 -3.41 -12.15
N PHE A 187 -0.45 -2.29 -12.16
CA PHE A 187 -1.78 -2.17 -11.58
C PHE A 187 -2.88 -2.67 -12.54
N GLU A 188 -2.60 -2.77 -13.84
CA GLU A 188 -3.53 -3.37 -14.80
C GLU A 188 -3.20 -4.82 -15.15
N LYS A 189 -1.95 -5.26 -14.89
CA LYS A 189 -1.40 -6.54 -15.40
C LYS A 189 -2.29 -7.73 -15.06
N GLU A 190 -2.84 -7.76 -13.84
CA GLU A 190 -3.57 -8.92 -13.33
C GLU A 190 -4.96 -9.02 -13.96
N ILE A 191 -5.65 -7.88 -14.09
CA ILE A 191 -6.94 -7.82 -14.80
C ILE A 191 -6.71 -8.15 -16.29
N LYS A 192 -5.64 -7.62 -16.91
CA LYS A 192 -5.27 -7.96 -18.29
C LYS A 192 -5.01 -9.46 -18.47
N ALA A 193 -4.28 -10.09 -17.56
CA ALA A 193 -4.03 -11.53 -17.62
C ALA A 193 -5.34 -12.34 -17.54
N LEU A 194 -6.26 -11.95 -16.64
CA LEU A 194 -7.57 -12.59 -16.54
C LEU A 194 -8.40 -12.40 -17.84
N LEU A 195 -8.48 -11.18 -18.37
CA LEU A 195 -9.33 -10.88 -19.52
C LEU A 195 -8.77 -11.37 -20.85
N LEU A 196 -7.45 -11.32 -21.05
CA LEU A 196 -6.81 -11.59 -22.33
C LEU A 196 -6.28 -13.02 -22.44
N ASP A 197 -5.57 -13.50 -21.42
CA ASP A 197 -4.97 -14.85 -21.44
C ASP A 197 -5.99 -15.89 -20.99
N LYS A 198 -6.70 -15.66 -19.88
CA LYS A 198 -7.68 -16.62 -19.37
C LYS A 198 -9.08 -16.45 -19.97
N ASN A 199 -9.38 -15.31 -20.60
CA ASN A 199 -10.73 -14.93 -21.04
C ASN A 199 -11.78 -15.06 -19.92
N ILE A 200 -11.42 -14.63 -18.71
CA ILE A 200 -12.25 -14.71 -17.50
C ILE A 200 -12.70 -13.30 -17.10
N VAL A 201 -14.01 -13.12 -17.02
CA VAL A 201 -14.64 -12.06 -16.21
C VAL A 201 -15.30 -12.76 -15.03
N TYR A 202 -14.78 -12.57 -13.82
CA TYR A 202 -15.40 -13.18 -12.65
C TYR A 202 -16.80 -12.60 -12.38
N PRO A 203 -17.71 -13.38 -11.76
CA PRO A 203 -18.94 -12.81 -11.21
C PRO A 203 -18.64 -11.67 -10.23
N TYR A 204 -19.49 -10.65 -10.20
CA TYR A 204 -19.31 -9.46 -9.35
C TYR A 204 -19.08 -9.82 -7.89
N GLU A 205 -19.83 -10.78 -7.34
CA GLU A 205 -19.69 -11.23 -5.95
C GLU A 205 -18.30 -11.77 -5.67
N LYS A 206 -17.71 -12.52 -6.60
CA LYS A 206 -16.36 -13.04 -6.45
C LYS A 206 -15.32 -11.94 -6.53
N ALA A 207 -15.49 -10.98 -7.45
CA ALA A 207 -14.63 -9.80 -7.51
C ALA A 207 -14.73 -8.94 -6.24
N PHE A 208 -15.92 -8.91 -5.61
CA PHE A 208 -16.19 -8.15 -4.40
C PHE A 208 -15.66 -8.81 -3.12
N TYR A 209 -15.87 -10.12 -2.95
CA TYR A 209 -15.51 -10.87 -1.73
C TYR A 209 -14.16 -11.61 -1.82
N GLY A 210 -13.56 -11.72 -3.00
CA GLY A 210 -12.33 -12.48 -3.23
C GLY A 210 -12.55 -13.99 -3.39
N SER A 211 -11.47 -14.77 -3.28
CA SER A 211 -11.51 -16.23 -3.38
C SER A 211 -10.38 -16.88 -2.58
N TYR A 212 -10.68 -18.00 -1.92
CA TYR A 212 -9.69 -18.87 -1.27
C TYR A 212 -9.12 -19.95 -2.23
N LYS A 213 -9.30 -19.77 -3.54
CA LYS A 213 -8.86 -20.73 -4.55
C LYS A 213 -8.19 -20.03 -5.72
N ASP A 214 -8.87 -19.05 -6.28
CA ASP A 214 -8.43 -18.37 -7.49
C ASP A 214 -7.82 -17.01 -7.14
N PHE A 215 -6.90 -16.54 -7.98
CA PHE A 215 -6.41 -15.18 -7.85
C PHE A 215 -7.50 -14.19 -8.23
N VAL A 216 -7.84 -13.29 -7.32
CA VAL A 216 -8.81 -12.22 -7.55
C VAL A 216 -8.11 -10.89 -7.25
N PRO A 217 -7.93 -10.00 -8.25
CA PRO A 217 -7.43 -8.65 -8.04
C PRO A 217 -8.19 -7.92 -6.94
N THR A 218 -7.52 -7.01 -6.24
CA THR A 218 -8.10 -6.36 -5.06
C THR A 218 -9.16 -5.34 -5.42
N HIS A 219 -9.89 -4.86 -4.40
CA HIS A 219 -10.88 -3.79 -4.55
C HIS A 219 -10.28 -2.48 -5.07
N TYR A 220 -8.97 -2.22 -4.89
CA TYR A 220 -8.28 -1.10 -5.55
C TYR A 220 -8.28 -1.25 -7.07
N HIS A 221 -7.90 -2.43 -7.58
CA HIS A 221 -7.76 -2.71 -9.00
C HIS A 221 -9.10 -2.66 -9.71
N TYR A 222 -10.10 -3.37 -9.16
CA TYR A 222 -11.45 -3.33 -9.71
C TYR A 222 -12.12 -1.97 -9.52
N GLY A 223 -11.91 -1.36 -8.35
CA GLY A 223 -12.54 -0.11 -7.97
C GLY A 223 -12.14 1.05 -8.87
N TYR A 224 -10.83 1.24 -9.09
CA TYR A 224 -10.34 2.29 -9.98
C TYR A 224 -10.93 2.16 -11.39
N GLN A 225 -10.92 0.95 -11.95
CA GLN A 225 -11.44 0.72 -13.30
C GLN A 225 -12.93 1.04 -13.40
N MET A 226 -13.73 0.68 -12.39
CA MET A 226 -15.16 1.00 -12.33
C MET A 226 -15.43 2.49 -12.12
N VAL A 227 -14.61 3.16 -11.30
CA VAL A 227 -14.71 4.61 -11.06
C VAL A 227 -14.38 5.39 -12.32
N ALA A 228 -13.25 5.08 -12.95
CA ALA A 228 -12.80 5.70 -14.20
C ALA A 228 -13.79 5.45 -15.34
N PHE A 229 -14.30 4.22 -15.48
CA PHE A 229 -15.33 3.90 -16.48
C PHE A 229 -16.64 4.66 -16.21
N GLY A 230 -17.11 4.68 -14.97
CA GLY A 230 -18.35 5.38 -14.61
C GLY A 230 -18.25 6.88 -14.88
N ARG A 231 -17.12 7.51 -14.51
CA ARG A 231 -16.82 8.91 -14.82
C ARG A 231 -16.84 9.17 -16.33
N LYS A 232 -16.13 8.35 -17.10
CA LYS A 232 -16.06 8.46 -18.56
C LYS A 232 -17.43 8.29 -19.24
N LYS A 233 -18.28 7.41 -18.72
CA LYS A 233 -19.57 7.07 -19.35
C LYS A 233 -20.72 8.00 -18.92
N TYR A 234 -20.74 8.44 -17.67
CA TYR A 234 -21.90 9.12 -17.07
C TYR A 234 -21.62 10.57 -16.64
N GLY A 235 -20.39 11.06 -16.75
CA GLY A 235 -20.01 12.43 -16.39
C GLY A 235 -19.20 12.51 -15.09
N ASP A 236 -18.57 13.67 -14.89
CA ASP A 236 -17.67 13.92 -13.76
C ASP A 236 -18.41 14.04 -12.42
N GLU A 237 -19.68 14.40 -12.47
CA GLU A 237 -20.57 14.65 -11.33
C GLU A 237 -21.11 13.36 -10.72
N LEU A 238 -21.09 12.23 -11.45
CA LEU A 238 -21.71 10.96 -11.05
C LEU A 238 -21.38 10.60 -9.59
N TRP A 239 -20.10 10.59 -9.24
CA TRP A 239 -19.64 10.14 -7.94
C TRP A 239 -20.01 11.13 -6.82
N SER A 240 -19.99 12.43 -7.12
CA SER A 240 -20.44 13.48 -6.19
C SER A 240 -21.94 13.34 -5.90
N ASP A 241 -22.76 13.15 -6.94
CA ASP A 241 -24.21 12.97 -6.83
C ASP A 241 -24.61 11.68 -6.10
N LEU A 242 -23.82 10.61 -6.27
CA LEU A 242 -23.99 9.35 -5.55
C LEU A 242 -23.72 9.50 -4.05
N LEU A 243 -22.68 10.24 -3.67
CA LEU A 243 -22.39 10.56 -2.27
C LEU A 243 -23.49 11.44 -1.68
N ASP A 244 -23.93 12.47 -2.40
CA ASP A 244 -25.05 13.32 -1.99
C ASP A 244 -26.33 12.50 -1.74
N TYR A 245 -26.65 11.57 -2.63
CA TYR A 245 -27.80 10.69 -2.47
C TYR A 245 -27.65 9.76 -1.27
N THR A 246 -26.45 9.20 -1.08
CA THR A 246 -26.14 8.32 0.04
C THR A 246 -26.27 9.04 1.38
N ALA A 247 -25.71 10.23 1.48
CA ALA A 247 -25.81 11.07 2.65
C ALA A 247 -27.25 11.52 2.96
N ARG A 248 -28.03 11.85 1.94
CA ARG A 248 -29.39 12.38 2.13
C ARG A 248 -30.43 11.29 2.36
N LYS A 249 -30.19 10.05 1.94
CA LYS A 249 -31.16 8.95 2.00
C LYS A 249 -30.63 7.64 2.60
N PRO A 250 -29.93 7.66 3.75
CA PRO A 250 -29.37 6.45 4.36
C PRO A 250 -30.45 5.45 4.82
N TYR A 251 -31.66 5.93 5.10
CA TYR A 251 -32.82 5.10 5.49
C TYR A 251 -33.27 4.08 4.44
N THR A 252 -32.79 4.20 3.20
CA THR A 252 -33.11 3.26 2.12
C THR A 252 -32.38 1.92 2.24
N ILE A 253 -31.46 1.77 3.19
CA ILE A 253 -30.60 0.59 3.45
C ILE A 253 -29.58 0.32 2.33
N TYR A 254 -29.95 0.53 1.06
CA TYR A 254 -29.08 0.40 -0.11
C TYR A 254 -29.01 1.70 -0.92
N PRO A 255 -28.66 2.84 -0.31
CA PRO A 255 -28.70 4.13 -1.00
C PRO A 255 -27.80 4.20 -2.22
N PHE A 256 -26.61 3.59 -2.18
CA PHE A 256 -25.69 3.56 -3.31
C PHE A 256 -26.29 2.88 -4.55
N TYR A 257 -27.06 1.80 -4.35
CA TYR A 257 -27.78 1.14 -5.45
C TYR A 257 -28.83 2.05 -6.06
N PHE A 258 -29.65 2.71 -5.22
CA PHE A 258 -30.67 3.63 -5.70
C PHE A 258 -30.08 4.89 -6.34
N GLY A 259 -28.93 5.37 -5.84
CA GLY A 259 -28.16 6.45 -6.44
C GLY A 259 -27.68 6.08 -7.85
N LEU A 260 -27.05 4.92 -8.03
CA LEU A 260 -26.67 4.41 -9.35
C LEU A 260 -27.87 4.25 -10.29
N LYS A 261 -29.02 3.81 -9.78
CA LYS A 261 -30.25 3.72 -10.58
C LYS A 261 -30.74 5.09 -11.03
N LYS A 262 -30.68 6.09 -10.16
CA LYS A 262 -31.15 7.45 -10.44
C LYS A 262 -30.24 8.18 -11.44
N TYR A 263 -28.93 8.15 -11.23
CA TYR A 263 -28.00 9.00 -12.00
C TYR A 263 -27.33 8.30 -13.17
N ALA A 264 -27.26 6.96 -13.17
CA ALA A 264 -26.62 6.19 -14.24
C ALA A 264 -27.54 5.17 -14.92
N SER A 265 -28.83 5.09 -14.52
CA SER A 265 -29.75 4.02 -14.95
C SER A 265 -29.12 2.62 -14.85
N SER A 266 -28.26 2.44 -13.84
CA SER A 266 -27.36 1.29 -13.70
C SER A 266 -27.50 0.59 -12.35
N SER A 267 -26.72 -0.45 -12.14
CA SER A 267 -26.56 -1.16 -10.87
C SER A 267 -25.08 -1.52 -10.69
N ARG A 268 -24.66 -1.89 -9.48
CA ARG A 268 -23.27 -2.32 -9.22
C ARG A 268 -22.81 -3.43 -10.18
N LYS A 269 -23.66 -4.45 -10.40
CA LYS A 269 -23.39 -5.55 -11.32
C LYS A 269 -23.33 -5.09 -12.78
N LYS A 270 -24.29 -4.26 -13.21
CA LYS A 270 -24.32 -3.75 -14.58
C LYS A 270 -23.10 -2.89 -14.88
N LEU A 271 -22.76 -1.96 -13.99
CA LEU A 271 -21.55 -1.14 -14.07
C LEU A 271 -20.29 -2.02 -14.17
N TYR A 272 -20.17 -3.03 -13.30
CA TYR A 272 -19.05 -3.97 -13.31
C TYR A 272 -18.92 -4.68 -14.65
N HIS A 273 -19.98 -5.33 -15.15
CA HIS A 273 -19.94 -6.04 -16.42
C HIS A 273 -19.62 -5.11 -17.60
N GLU A 274 -20.30 -3.96 -17.69
CA GLU A 274 -20.03 -2.98 -18.73
C GLU A 274 -18.58 -2.48 -18.70
N THR A 275 -18.01 -2.28 -17.51
CA THR A 275 -16.60 -1.89 -17.34
C THR A 275 -15.67 -2.95 -17.93
N PHE A 276 -15.79 -4.20 -17.48
CA PHE A 276 -14.83 -5.25 -17.86
C PHE A 276 -15.05 -5.79 -19.27
N ASP A 277 -16.27 -5.73 -19.81
CA ASP A 277 -16.53 -6.00 -21.23
C ASP A 277 -15.92 -4.93 -22.13
N THR A 278 -16.00 -3.65 -21.72
CA THR A 278 -15.36 -2.54 -22.43
C THR A 278 -13.84 -2.67 -22.38
N LEU A 279 -13.26 -2.93 -21.21
CA LEU A 279 -11.81 -3.11 -21.04
C LEU A 279 -11.29 -4.32 -21.80
N ARG A 280 -11.99 -5.46 -21.76
CA ARG A 280 -11.65 -6.64 -22.56
C ARG A 280 -11.60 -6.28 -24.04
N SER A 281 -12.67 -5.66 -24.56
CA SER A 281 -12.73 -5.24 -25.97
C SER A 281 -11.62 -4.26 -26.35
N HIS A 282 -11.32 -3.30 -25.47
CA HIS A 282 -10.26 -2.32 -25.68
C HIS A 282 -8.88 -2.98 -25.69
N TRP A 283 -8.56 -3.79 -24.68
CA TRP A 283 -7.24 -4.41 -24.55
C TRP A 283 -7.01 -5.54 -25.55
N SER A 284 -8.04 -6.29 -25.96
CA SER A 284 -7.91 -7.31 -27.03
C SER A 284 -7.45 -6.69 -28.35
N LYS A 285 -8.03 -5.55 -28.75
CA LYS A 285 -7.58 -4.81 -29.94
C LYS A 285 -6.12 -4.37 -29.87
N HIS A 286 -5.65 -3.98 -28.68
CA HIS A 286 -4.24 -3.61 -28.48
C HIS A 286 -3.34 -4.86 -28.48
N ALA A 287 -3.80 -5.97 -27.93
CA ALA A 287 -3.09 -7.24 -27.90
C ALA A 287 -2.85 -7.80 -29.31
N GLU A 288 -3.84 -7.69 -30.20
CA GLU A 288 -3.74 -8.13 -31.61
C GLU A 288 -2.66 -7.37 -32.40
N SER A 289 -2.35 -6.14 -32.01
CA SER A 289 -1.30 -5.33 -32.65
C SER A 289 0.13 -5.65 -32.17
N ARG A 290 0.30 -6.57 -31.22
CA ARG A 290 1.59 -6.86 -30.57
C ARG A 290 2.08 -8.26 -30.92
N SER A 291 3.38 -8.37 -31.18
CA SER A 291 4.07 -9.66 -31.26
C SER A 291 4.55 -10.06 -29.87
N TYR A 292 4.12 -11.24 -29.40
CA TYR A 292 4.59 -11.80 -28.13
C TYR A 292 5.89 -12.57 -28.32
N THR A 293 6.83 -12.39 -27.40
CA THR A 293 8.01 -13.26 -27.33
C THR A 293 7.58 -14.65 -26.90
N SER A 294 8.01 -15.68 -27.65
CA SER A 294 7.77 -17.06 -27.27
C SER A 294 8.52 -17.41 -25.98
N PHE A 295 7.87 -18.15 -25.10
CA PHE A 295 8.49 -18.67 -23.88
C PHE A 295 8.02 -20.10 -23.65
N SER A 296 8.83 -20.88 -22.94
CA SER A 296 8.47 -22.23 -22.49
C SER A 296 8.24 -22.21 -20.98
N PRO A 297 7.06 -22.63 -20.48
CA PRO A 297 6.83 -22.74 -19.05
C PRO A 297 7.73 -23.85 -18.47
N ILE A 298 8.47 -23.51 -17.41
CA ILE A 298 9.31 -24.47 -16.68
C ILE A 298 8.44 -25.32 -15.74
N ASN A 299 7.45 -24.68 -15.09
CA ASN A 299 6.53 -25.37 -14.22
C ASN A 299 5.20 -25.60 -14.92
N ASN A 300 4.91 -26.87 -15.24
CA ASN A 300 3.66 -27.30 -15.88
C ASN A 300 2.67 -27.93 -14.89
N THR A 301 2.85 -27.73 -13.58
CA THR A 301 1.94 -28.29 -12.58
C THR A 301 0.58 -27.61 -12.64
N ASN A 302 -0.47 -28.42 -12.83
CA ASN A 302 -1.85 -27.94 -12.75
C ASN A 302 -2.26 -27.81 -11.28
N ASN A 303 -1.89 -26.69 -10.66
CA ASN A 303 -2.15 -26.45 -9.24
C ASN A 303 -3.65 -26.23 -9.00
N LYS A 304 -4.19 -26.92 -8.00
CA LYS A 304 -5.61 -26.80 -7.59
C LYS A 304 -5.97 -25.41 -7.09
N HIS A 305 -5.00 -24.73 -6.47
CA HIS A 305 -5.10 -23.39 -5.91
C HIS A 305 -4.10 -22.47 -6.61
N TYR A 306 -4.40 -21.17 -6.63
CA TYR A 306 -3.47 -20.18 -7.16
C TYR A 306 -2.12 -20.24 -6.47
N THR A 307 -1.08 -20.30 -7.29
CA THR A 307 0.32 -20.36 -6.89
C THR A 307 1.10 -19.35 -7.73
N SER A 308 1.99 -18.61 -7.09
CA SER A 308 2.85 -17.63 -7.73
C SER A 308 4.32 -17.92 -7.44
N TYR A 309 5.17 -17.60 -8.41
CA TYR A 309 6.62 -17.71 -8.30
C TYR A 309 7.23 -16.34 -8.56
N LYS A 310 8.06 -15.86 -7.63
CA LYS A 310 8.78 -14.59 -7.75
C LYS A 310 10.29 -14.80 -7.64
N PHE A 311 11.03 -13.80 -8.13
CA PHE A 311 12.49 -13.73 -8.09
C PHE A 311 13.20 -14.95 -8.69
N PRO A 312 12.80 -15.45 -9.88
CA PRO A 312 13.47 -16.60 -10.48
C PRO A 312 14.93 -16.23 -10.82
N ARG A 313 15.87 -17.05 -10.35
CA ARG A 313 17.30 -16.89 -10.62
C ARG A 313 17.99 -18.24 -10.75
N TYR A 314 18.94 -18.35 -11.68
CA TYR A 314 19.75 -19.56 -11.82
C TYR A 314 20.76 -19.67 -10.67
N ILE A 315 20.80 -20.84 -10.04
CA ILE A 315 21.90 -21.23 -9.14
C ILE A 315 22.95 -22.04 -9.91
N SER A 316 22.49 -22.82 -10.88
CA SER A 316 23.32 -23.59 -11.81
C SER A 316 22.60 -23.74 -13.14
N ASP A 317 23.25 -24.37 -14.12
CA ASP A 317 22.64 -24.69 -15.41
C ASP A 317 21.37 -25.55 -15.31
N SER A 318 21.13 -26.21 -14.17
CA SER A 318 19.99 -27.12 -13.96
C SER A 318 19.01 -26.70 -12.87
N LEU A 319 19.34 -25.69 -12.05
CA LEU A 319 18.55 -25.31 -10.88
C LEU A 319 18.24 -23.81 -10.85
N ILE A 320 16.98 -23.53 -10.55
CA ILE A 320 16.42 -22.19 -10.44
C ILE A 320 15.91 -21.99 -9.01
N PHE A 321 16.40 -20.95 -8.34
CA PHE A 321 15.82 -20.42 -7.12
C PHE A 321 14.54 -19.65 -7.43
N ALA A 322 13.52 -19.80 -6.60
CA ALA A 322 12.37 -18.89 -6.58
C ALA A 322 11.74 -18.82 -5.19
N GLU A 323 11.02 -17.72 -4.95
CA GLU A 323 9.99 -17.69 -3.92
C GLU A 323 8.71 -18.29 -4.49
N LYS A 324 8.12 -19.25 -3.77
CA LYS A 324 6.78 -19.78 -4.02
C LYS A 324 5.80 -19.26 -2.97
N SER A 325 4.68 -18.71 -3.41
CA SER A 325 3.55 -18.27 -2.58
C SER A 325 2.23 -18.78 -3.15
N GLY A 326 1.16 -18.79 -2.36
CA GLY A 326 -0.16 -19.24 -2.81
C GLY A 326 -1.22 -19.12 -1.74
N VAL A 327 -2.46 -19.49 -2.09
CA VAL A 327 -3.59 -19.35 -1.16
C VAL A 327 -3.61 -20.45 -0.09
N ASP A 328 -3.00 -21.60 -0.39
CA ASP A 328 -2.93 -22.78 0.47
C ASP A 328 -1.55 -22.96 1.14
N GLN A 329 -0.63 -22.00 0.97
CA GLN A 329 0.73 -22.10 1.46
C GLN A 329 1.30 -20.73 1.84
N ILE A 330 2.01 -20.69 2.96
CA ILE A 330 2.88 -19.55 3.29
C ILE A 330 4.06 -19.48 2.34
N ASN A 331 4.64 -18.28 2.20
CA ASN A 331 5.80 -18.02 1.35
C ASN A 331 6.96 -18.95 1.72
N ARG A 332 7.60 -19.52 0.70
CA ARG A 332 8.70 -20.49 0.85
C ARG A 332 9.74 -20.25 -0.23
N PHE A 333 11.00 -20.46 0.12
CA PHE A 333 12.08 -20.51 -0.85
C PHE A 333 12.21 -21.94 -1.37
N ILE A 334 12.29 -22.07 -2.69
CA ILE A 334 12.35 -23.36 -3.36
C ILE A 334 13.46 -23.38 -4.42
N LEU A 335 13.89 -24.59 -4.77
CA LEU A 335 14.63 -24.89 -5.98
C LEU A 335 13.71 -25.61 -6.96
N LEU A 336 13.75 -25.19 -8.21
CA LEU A 336 13.10 -25.85 -9.33
C LEU A 336 14.16 -26.34 -10.31
N ASP A 337 13.96 -27.52 -10.87
CA ASP A 337 14.72 -27.94 -12.05
C ASP A 337 13.94 -27.69 -13.36
N HIS A 338 14.60 -27.96 -14.49
CA HIS A 338 13.98 -27.82 -15.82
C HIS A 338 12.84 -28.79 -16.09
N GLN A 339 12.66 -29.82 -15.26
CA GLN A 339 11.52 -30.73 -15.32
C GLN A 339 10.35 -30.25 -14.44
N GLY A 340 10.49 -29.10 -13.76
CA GLY A 340 9.48 -28.55 -12.86
C GLY A 340 9.40 -29.26 -11.51
N ARG A 341 10.37 -30.10 -11.14
CA ARG A 341 10.42 -30.72 -9.81
C ARG A 341 10.87 -29.68 -8.80
N GLU A 342 10.09 -29.55 -7.73
CA GLU A 342 10.31 -28.55 -6.69
C GLU A 342 10.89 -29.18 -5.43
N LYS A 343 11.87 -28.49 -4.84
CA LYS A 343 12.39 -28.80 -3.51
C LYS A 343 12.34 -27.55 -2.64
N ARG A 344 11.59 -27.61 -1.54
CA ARG A 344 11.62 -26.56 -0.51
C ARG A 344 12.99 -26.53 0.17
N ILE A 345 13.58 -25.34 0.24
CA ILE A 345 14.84 -25.11 0.95
C ILE A 345 14.62 -24.38 2.28
N HIS A 346 13.71 -23.41 2.33
CA HIS A 346 13.49 -22.62 3.53
C HIS A 346 12.08 -22.01 3.57
N THR A 347 11.62 -21.61 4.76
CA THR A 347 10.35 -20.92 4.98
C THR A 347 10.65 -19.66 5.81
N PRO A 348 10.67 -18.47 5.20
CA PRO A 348 10.92 -17.23 5.93
C PRO A 348 9.78 -16.89 6.90
N GLY A 349 10.07 -15.99 7.83
CA GLY A 349 9.08 -15.31 8.67
C GLY A 349 8.24 -14.29 7.89
N PHE A 350 7.59 -13.36 8.59
CA PHE A 350 6.87 -12.27 7.93
C PHE A 350 7.87 -11.27 7.35
N TYR A 351 7.82 -11.06 6.04
CA TYR A 351 8.87 -10.34 5.33
C TYR A 351 8.28 -9.51 4.18
N SER A 352 8.96 -8.43 3.81
CA SER A 352 8.60 -7.66 2.61
C SER A 352 9.08 -8.47 1.40
N ALA A 353 8.14 -9.00 0.63
CA ALA A 353 8.40 -9.83 -0.55
C ALA A 353 8.73 -8.99 -1.80
N ASP A 354 9.56 -7.96 -1.61
CA ASP A 354 9.95 -7.00 -2.64
C ASP A 354 11.29 -7.36 -3.27
N ASN A 355 12.16 -8.04 -2.52
CA ASN A 355 13.46 -8.47 -3.00
C ASN A 355 13.99 -9.67 -2.19
N ILE A 356 14.58 -10.63 -2.92
CA ILE A 356 15.40 -11.70 -2.37
C ILE A 356 16.64 -11.81 -3.26
N THR A 357 17.80 -11.88 -2.63
CA THR A 357 19.09 -11.99 -3.31
C THR A 357 19.77 -13.32 -2.95
N HIS A 358 20.61 -13.83 -3.84
CA HIS A 358 21.47 -14.97 -3.55
C HIS A 358 22.82 -14.82 -4.26
N ALA A 359 23.85 -15.38 -3.64
CA ALA A 359 25.17 -15.53 -4.23
C ALA A 359 25.73 -16.90 -3.82
N GLY A 360 25.85 -17.80 -4.80
CA GLY A 360 26.14 -19.21 -4.55
C GLY A 360 25.09 -19.87 -3.63
N ASN A 361 25.54 -20.40 -2.49
CA ASN A 361 24.72 -21.07 -1.48
C ASN A 361 24.09 -20.12 -0.44
N LEU A 362 24.43 -18.83 -0.46
CA LEU A 362 23.95 -17.86 0.51
C LEU A 362 22.77 -17.08 -0.06
N ILE A 363 21.67 -17.02 0.69
CA ILE A 363 20.48 -16.22 0.38
C ILE A 363 20.37 -15.11 1.42
N ALA A 364 19.94 -13.92 1.01
CA ALA A 364 19.62 -12.81 1.93
C ALA A 364 18.26 -12.18 1.58
N TRP A 365 17.53 -11.76 2.62
CA TRP A 365 16.23 -11.10 2.52
C TRP A 365 15.96 -10.24 3.77
N THR A 366 14.89 -9.46 3.74
CA THR A 366 14.49 -8.58 4.86
C THR A 366 13.18 -9.01 5.50
N GLU A 367 13.19 -9.33 6.79
CA GLU A 367 11.99 -9.62 7.60
C GLU A 367 11.52 -8.42 8.40
N ILE A 368 10.20 -8.32 8.59
CA ILE A 368 9.60 -7.29 9.44
C ILE A 368 9.38 -7.87 10.83
N ILE A 369 10.03 -7.28 11.82
CA ILE A 369 9.90 -7.65 13.23
C ILE A 369 9.26 -6.49 13.99
N GLY A 370 8.11 -6.75 14.62
CA GLY A 370 7.46 -5.79 15.50
C GLY A 370 8.24 -5.59 16.80
N ASP A 371 8.18 -4.39 17.36
CA ASP A 371 8.62 -4.15 18.72
C ASP A 371 7.73 -4.92 19.70
N ALA A 372 8.33 -5.52 20.73
CA ALA A 372 7.60 -6.36 21.69
C ALA A 372 6.56 -5.58 22.52
N ARG A 373 6.72 -4.26 22.63
CA ARG A 373 5.85 -3.39 23.44
C ARG A 373 5.03 -2.41 22.61
N TRP A 374 5.63 -1.80 21.58
CA TRP A 374 5.02 -0.68 20.86
C TRP A 374 4.43 -1.13 19.52
N GLY A 375 3.10 -1.19 19.42
CA GLY A 375 2.42 -1.67 18.22
C GLY A 375 2.73 -0.89 16.94
N ARG A 376 3.20 0.36 17.04
CA ARG A 376 3.60 1.20 15.88
C ARG A 376 5.09 1.26 15.64
N GLN A 377 5.88 0.47 16.35
CA GLN A 377 7.31 0.33 16.09
C GLN A 377 7.58 -1.04 15.47
N SER A 378 8.29 -1.02 14.36
CA SER A 378 8.78 -2.24 13.71
C SER A 378 10.12 -1.98 13.06
N PHE A 379 10.83 -3.07 12.81
CA PHE A 379 12.18 -3.11 12.27
C PHE A 379 12.16 -3.94 11.00
N SER A 380 13.00 -3.56 10.03
CA SER A 380 13.24 -4.34 8.82
C SER A 380 14.65 -4.88 8.90
N VAL A 381 14.77 -6.17 9.23
CA VAL A 381 16.04 -6.81 9.55
C VAL A 381 16.49 -7.72 8.41
N ILE A 382 17.78 -7.67 8.08
CA ILE A 382 18.38 -8.60 7.13
C ILE A 382 18.61 -9.93 7.82
N LYS A 383 18.15 -10.99 7.16
CA LYS A 383 18.47 -12.37 7.48
C LYS A 383 19.23 -13.03 6.33
N THR A 384 20.03 -14.02 6.67
CA THR A 384 20.71 -14.86 5.68
C THR A 384 20.42 -16.33 5.92
N TYR A 385 20.47 -17.13 4.85
CA TYR A 385 20.34 -18.58 4.89
C TYR A 385 21.41 -19.23 4.04
N ASP A 386 22.22 -20.09 4.67
CA ASP A 386 23.21 -20.92 3.99
C ASP A 386 22.56 -22.26 3.62
N MET A 387 22.39 -22.51 2.31
CA MET A 387 21.72 -23.71 1.79
C MET A 387 22.49 -25.01 2.08
N GLU A 388 23.81 -24.95 2.22
CA GLU A 388 24.64 -26.13 2.51
C GLU A 388 24.58 -26.49 3.99
N LYS A 389 24.80 -25.48 4.85
CA LYS A 389 24.76 -25.64 6.31
C LYS A 389 23.33 -25.78 6.85
N LYS A 390 22.33 -25.41 6.04
CA LYS A 390 20.91 -25.33 6.40
C LYS A 390 20.68 -24.46 7.63
N ALA A 391 21.42 -23.34 7.71
CA ALA A 391 21.43 -22.46 8.86
C ALA A 391 20.92 -21.07 8.48
N GLU A 392 19.93 -20.59 9.21
CA GLU A 392 19.47 -19.20 9.18
C GLU A 392 20.26 -18.36 10.19
N LYS A 393 20.54 -17.10 9.84
CA LYS A 393 21.12 -16.11 10.75
C LYS A 393 20.35 -14.79 10.67
N LEU A 394 19.96 -14.26 11.83
CA LEU A 394 19.57 -12.86 11.96
C LEU A 394 20.83 -11.99 11.97
N LEU A 395 20.97 -11.14 10.96
CA LEU A 395 22.22 -10.42 10.71
C LEU A 395 22.19 -8.99 11.30
N THR A 396 21.05 -8.30 11.20
CA THR A 396 20.95 -6.87 11.56
C THR A 396 19.76 -6.60 12.48
N PRO A 397 19.85 -6.96 13.78
CA PRO A 397 18.75 -6.73 14.73
C PRO A 397 18.45 -5.24 14.88
N ASN A 398 17.18 -4.89 15.07
CA ASN A 398 16.69 -3.52 15.30
C ASN A 398 17.07 -2.50 14.20
N SER A 399 17.22 -2.97 12.97
CA SER A 399 17.57 -2.13 11.81
C SER A 399 16.34 -1.69 11.00
N ARG A 400 16.58 -0.86 9.98
CA ARG A 400 15.57 -0.37 9.03
C ARG A 400 16.10 -0.50 7.60
N TYR A 401 16.60 -1.70 7.28
CA TYR A 401 17.21 -2.00 5.99
C TYR A 401 16.19 -2.62 5.03
N GLN A 402 16.22 -2.20 3.77
CA GLN A 402 15.38 -2.71 2.69
C GLN A 402 16.23 -3.16 1.51
N SER A 403 15.69 -4.08 0.71
CA SER A 403 16.25 -4.54 -0.57
C SER A 403 17.75 -4.92 -0.51
N PRO A 404 18.13 -5.94 0.28
CA PRO A 404 19.53 -6.35 0.36
C PRO A 404 19.99 -6.99 -0.96
N ASP A 405 21.22 -6.73 -1.37
CA ASP A 405 21.86 -7.44 -2.47
C ASP A 405 23.24 -7.98 -2.06
N LEU A 406 23.48 -9.27 -2.30
CA LEU A 406 24.73 -9.94 -2.00
C LEU A 406 25.75 -9.66 -3.09
N SER A 407 26.98 -9.33 -2.70
CA SER A 407 28.06 -9.17 -3.66
C SER A 407 28.43 -10.51 -4.31
N PRO A 408 28.88 -10.53 -5.58
CA PRO A 408 29.37 -11.73 -6.26
C PRO A 408 30.34 -12.61 -5.45
N GLY A 409 31.28 -12.00 -4.74
CA GLY A 409 32.26 -12.62 -3.84
C GLY A 409 31.69 -13.12 -2.53
N ARG A 410 30.47 -12.71 -2.16
CA ARG A 410 29.71 -13.06 -0.94
C ARG A 410 30.23 -12.44 0.35
N ASP A 411 31.22 -11.55 0.31
CA ASP A 411 31.77 -10.92 1.51
C ASP A 411 30.92 -9.73 1.99
N TRP A 412 30.12 -9.16 1.09
CA TRP A 412 29.37 -7.93 1.34
C TRP A 412 27.88 -8.07 1.01
N ILE A 413 27.06 -7.34 1.76
CA ILE A 413 25.67 -7.07 1.47
C ILE A 413 25.52 -5.56 1.32
N VAL A 414 24.92 -5.11 0.23
CA VAL A 414 24.44 -3.73 0.13
C VAL A 414 22.95 -3.69 0.47
N ALA A 415 22.48 -2.66 1.15
CA ALA A 415 21.06 -2.44 1.41
C ALA A 415 20.72 -0.95 1.44
N ILE A 416 19.43 -0.63 1.45
CA ILE A 416 18.94 0.74 1.66
C ILE A 416 18.53 0.90 3.11
N GLU A 417 19.10 1.87 3.81
CA GLU A 417 18.62 2.28 5.13
C GLU A 417 17.63 3.44 5.01
N ILE A 418 16.54 3.33 5.76
CA ILE A 418 15.58 4.42 5.97
C ILE A 418 15.59 4.82 7.44
N SER A 419 16.17 6.00 7.74
CA SER A 419 16.20 6.49 9.12
C SER A 419 14.79 6.85 9.62
N THR A 420 14.63 7.02 10.93
CA THR A 420 13.36 7.52 11.50
C THR A 420 13.04 8.96 11.11
N LYS A 421 13.97 9.67 10.45
CA LYS A 421 13.76 11.00 9.89
C LYS A 421 13.39 10.97 8.40
N ASN A 422 13.23 9.79 7.79
CA ASN A 422 13.16 9.57 6.34
C ASN A 422 14.41 10.10 5.60
N GLU A 423 15.59 9.91 6.21
CA GLU A 423 16.86 10.09 5.51
C GLU A 423 17.24 8.75 4.88
N TYR A 424 17.57 8.76 3.58
CA TYR A 424 17.88 7.56 2.80
C TYR A 424 19.38 7.42 2.60
N SER A 425 19.91 6.22 2.83
CA SER A 425 21.33 5.92 2.63
C SER A 425 21.52 4.53 2.02
N LEU A 426 22.57 4.39 1.21
CA LEU A 426 23.10 3.10 0.81
C LEU A 426 24.05 2.62 1.92
N VAL A 427 23.84 1.42 2.44
CA VAL A 427 24.72 0.82 3.46
C VAL A 427 25.40 -0.43 2.91
N ILE A 428 26.67 -0.62 3.25
CA ILE A 428 27.45 -1.80 2.92
C ILE A 428 27.81 -2.50 4.21
N LEU A 429 27.42 -3.77 4.31
CA LEU A 429 27.51 -4.59 5.51
C LEU A 429 28.39 -5.79 5.23
N ASN A 430 29.18 -6.23 6.21
CA ASN A 430 29.83 -7.53 6.13
C ASN A 430 28.78 -8.64 6.15
N SER A 431 28.80 -9.56 5.18
CA SER A 431 27.78 -10.61 5.04
C SER A 431 27.79 -11.64 6.17
N ALA A 432 28.95 -11.81 6.82
CA ALA A 432 29.14 -12.79 7.89
C ALA A 432 28.76 -12.21 9.26
N THR A 433 29.09 -10.95 9.55
CA THR A 433 28.86 -10.34 10.87
C THR A 433 27.64 -9.43 10.91
N GLY A 434 27.29 -8.78 9.80
CA GLY A 434 26.24 -7.76 9.74
C GLY A 434 26.72 -6.35 10.10
N GLU A 435 28.00 -6.21 10.41
CA GLU A 435 28.59 -4.92 10.78
C GLU A 435 28.62 -3.98 9.57
N GLU A 436 28.23 -2.72 9.81
CA GLU A 436 28.29 -1.67 8.82
C GLU A 436 29.74 -1.30 8.51
N SER A 437 30.14 -1.45 7.26
CA SER A 437 31.43 -1.02 6.75
C SER A 437 31.38 0.41 6.21
N ARG A 438 30.30 0.74 5.49
CA ARG A 438 30.10 2.07 4.89
C ARG A 438 28.63 2.46 4.91
N LYS A 439 28.40 3.75 5.07
CA LYS A 439 27.10 4.40 4.91
C LYS A 439 27.25 5.62 4.00
N ILE A 440 26.46 5.64 2.94
CA ILE A 440 26.57 6.60 1.85
C ILE A 440 25.22 7.32 1.72
N PRO A 441 25.15 8.61 2.06
CA PRO A 441 23.92 9.38 1.91
C PRO A 441 23.42 9.39 0.46
N SER A 442 22.11 9.31 0.28
CA SER A 442 21.48 9.48 -1.01
C SER A 442 21.63 10.93 -1.50
N PRO A 443 21.99 11.17 -2.78
CA PRO A 443 22.05 12.52 -3.34
C PRO A 443 20.70 13.22 -3.22
N GLY A 444 20.66 14.41 -2.63
CA GLY A 444 19.43 15.18 -2.46
C GLY A 444 18.37 14.50 -1.59
N ASN A 445 18.73 13.46 -0.82
CA ASN A 445 17.81 12.59 -0.11
C ASN A 445 16.76 11.93 -1.03
N GLU A 446 17.15 11.57 -2.25
CA GLU A 446 16.28 10.78 -3.14
C GLU A 446 16.04 9.38 -2.56
N PHE A 447 14.84 8.84 -2.73
CA PHE A 447 14.54 7.50 -2.22
C PHE A 447 15.24 6.44 -3.08
N LEU A 448 16.17 5.71 -2.48
CA LEU A 448 16.90 4.63 -3.14
C LEU A 448 16.12 3.32 -3.07
N GLN A 449 16.15 2.53 -4.14
CA GLN A 449 15.42 1.27 -4.27
C GLN A 449 16.30 0.24 -5.00
N PHE A 450 16.18 -1.02 -4.60
CA PHE A 450 16.77 -2.17 -5.30
C PHE A 450 18.25 -1.97 -5.70
N PRO A 451 19.16 -1.80 -4.72
CA PRO A 451 20.58 -1.78 -5.01
C PRO A 451 21.03 -3.10 -5.63
N ALA A 452 22.03 -3.05 -6.50
CA ALA A 452 22.61 -4.22 -7.15
C ALA A 452 24.11 -4.03 -7.36
N TRP A 453 24.90 -5.04 -6.97
CA TRP A 453 26.34 -5.05 -7.22
C TRP A 453 26.67 -5.24 -8.70
N SER A 454 27.72 -4.56 -9.17
CA SER A 454 28.40 -4.93 -10.40
C SER A 454 29.18 -6.25 -10.23
N GLN A 455 29.41 -6.97 -11.33
CA GLN A 455 30.11 -8.27 -11.30
C GLN A 455 31.55 -8.18 -10.78
N ASP A 456 32.21 -7.04 -11.00
CA ASP A 456 33.57 -6.73 -10.54
C ASP A 456 33.59 -6.08 -9.14
N GLU A 457 32.43 -5.93 -8.49
CA GLU A 457 32.24 -5.29 -7.18
C GLU A 457 32.76 -3.85 -7.07
N SER A 458 32.99 -3.17 -8.20
CA SER A 458 33.51 -1.80 -8.22
C SER A 458 32.42 -0.73 -8.08
N THR A 459 31.18 -1.09 -8.43
CA THR A 459 30.06 -0.17 -8.61
C THR A 459 28.78 -0.78 -8.08
N ILE A 460 27.93 0.06 -7.48
CA ILE A 460 26.58 -0.34 -7.05
C ILE A 460 25.56 0.46 -7.86
N TYR A 461 24.65 -0.24 -8.53
CA TYR A 461 23.53 0.37 -9.24
C TYR A 461 22.31 0.43 -8.36
N VAL A 462 21.51 1.49 -8.47
CA VAL A 462 20.26 1.67 -7.70
C VAL A 462 19.20 2.28 -8.59
N SER A 463 17.94 1.95 -8.34
CA SER A 463 16.83 2.82 -8.73
C SER A 463 16.72 3.97 -7.72
N SER A 464 16.54 5.19 -8.20
CA SER A 464 16.47 6.38 -7.34
C SER A 464 15.25 7.21 -7.73
N LEU A 465 14.45 7.59 -6.74
CA LEU A 465 13.25 8.39 -6.92
C LEU A 465 13.46 9.79 -6.32
N GLY A 466 13.47 10.80 -7.19
CA GLY A 466 13.49 12.21 -6.83
C GLY A 466 12.26 12.96 -7.33
N GLN A 467 12.31 14.29 -7.28
CA GLN A 467 11.21 15.16 -7.73
C GLN A 467 10.93 15.03 -9.24
N ASP A 468 11.95 14.71 -10.04
CA ASP A 468 11.80 14.52 -11.49
C ASP A 468 11.35 13.09 -11.88
N GLY A 469 11.02 12.24 -10.91
CA GLY A 469 10.66 10.83 -11.12
C GLY A 469 11.80 9.85 -10.85
N LYS A 470 11.69 8.64 -11.43
CA LYS A 470 12.66 7.55 -11.23
C LYS A 470 13.80 7.59 -12.24
N LYS A 471 15.01 7.36 -11.73
CA LYS A 471 16.27 7.31 -12.47
C LYS A 471 17.03 6.06 -12.08
N ILE A 472 17.96 5.62 -12.93
CA ILE A 472 18.97 4.63 -12.51
C ILE A 472 20.25 5.39 -12.19
N LYS A 473 20.81 5.15 -11.01
CA LYS A 473 22.09 5.75 -10.57
C LYS A 473 23.12 4.66 -10.32
N ALA A 474 24.38 5.04 -10.46
CA ALA A 474 25.54 4.22 -10.12
C ALA A 474 26.40 4.94 -9.07
N TYR A 475 26.81 4.21 -8.04
CA TYR A 475 27.78 4.64 -7.05
C TYR A 475 29.09 3.87 -7.23
N ASN A 476 30.17 4.58 -7.56
CA ASN A 476 31.47 3.96 -7.75
C ASN A 476 32.26 3.96 -6.43
N LEU A 477 32.70 2.77 -5.99
CA LEU A 477 33.28 2.57 -4.66
C LEU A 477 34.70 3.12 -4.49
N ALA A 478 35.44 3.28 -5.60
CA ALA A 478 36.80 3.80 -5.61
C ALA A 478 36.82 5.33 -5.58
N SER A 479 36.00 5.97 -6.41
CA SER A 479 35.89 7.44 -6.47
C SER A 479 34.96 8.03 -5.41
N GLY A 480 34.03 7.24 -4.87
CA GLY A 480 33.02 7.72 -3.93
C GLY A 480 31.96 8.62 -4.56
N ALA A 481 31.74 8.51 -5.87
CA ALA A 481 30.88 9.40 -6.63
C ALA A 481 29.60 8.72 -7.13
N TRP A 482 28.50 9.48 -7.09
CA TRP A 482 27.24 9.14 -7.74
C TRP A 482 27.21 9.64 -9.18
N SER A 483 26.64 8.85 -10.08
CA SER A 483 26.33 9.24 -11.45
C SER A 483 24.93 8.77 -11.83
N ALA A 484 24.20 9.58 -12.60
CA ALA A 484 22.92 9.19 -13.19
C ALA A 484 23.16 8.57 -14.57
N LEU A 485 22.50 7.45 -14.86
CA LEU A 485 22.64 6.71 -16.11
C LEU A 485 21.48 6.96 -17.06
N PHE A 486 20.26 7.04 -16.52
CA PHE A 486 19.00 7.20 -17.24
C PHE A 486 18.04 8.09 -16.45
#